data_AF-A0A3B9TV94-F1
#
_entry.id   AF-A0A3B9TV94-F1
#
_cell.length_a   1.000
_cell.length_b   1.000
_cell.length_c   1.000
_cell.angle_alpha   90.00
_cell.angle_beta   90.00
_cell.angle_gamma   90.00
#
_symmetry.space_group_name_H-M   'P 1'
#
loop_
_entity.id
_entity.type
_entity.pdbx_description
1 polymer ?
#
loop_
_entity_poly.entity_id
_entity_poly.type
_entity_poly.pdbx_seq_one_letter_code
_entity_poly.pdbx_strand_id
1 'polypeptide(L)'
;MSQSDTAQTVPLEGYLSPDRIEMLVVHCSDTPDDQPIGAKEIQEMHLGFGWDGIGYHQVIRRDGTREAGRPEYWQGAHVKGVNDRSLSVCLIGRNEFTEAQMNSLAALLFDWTARYPGARVLGHRDATETHKTCPNFDAAQWWEAYKAGKSANRARVAVPTLAVTAEPGPGRPLETEALFGEALDILERRQGHAKIRLTTDGYVGWAAMGDNLLLPPMPEPTHRVASAATFVLAEPAVTSAPLLRLTMGALIRVTGTTGDWHQIDLPQGETGFVAAQAAIAVGRPDDDDAVSAAERLAGAPYLWGGRSASGLDCSALVQLALQAMGISAPRNSGDQLAWAVVRSTGISIETEAPQRGDLVFWPGHVGLCQSGDRIIHANAHHHAVASEPLETALARIDRDTGQAARFLRLSDQLF
;
A
#
# COMPACT_ATOMS: atom_id res chain seq x y z
N MET A 1 -45.68 -12.99 -12.15
CA MET A 1 -45.55 -12.35 -10.82
C MET A 1 -44.38 -13.01 -10.12
N SER A 2 -43.19 -12.45 -10.24
CA SER A 2 -42.05 -12.80 -9.39
C SER A 2 -41.54 -11.50 -8.78
N GLN A 3 -41.86 -11.28 -7.51
CA GLN A 3 -41.27 -10.20 -6.74
C GLN A 3 -39.80 -10.56 -6.49
N SER A 4 -38.89 -9.70 -6.92
CA SER A 4 -37.51 -9.71 -6.46
C SER A 4 -37.51 -9.16 -5.04
N ASP A 5 -37.37 -10.04 -4.05
CA ASP A 5 -37.03 -9.67 -2.68
C ASP A 5 -35.59 -9.17 -2.66
N THR A 6 -35.41 -7.86 -2.86
CA THR A 6 -34.20 -7.18 -2.37
C THR A 6 -34.36 -7.04 -0.88
N ALA A 7 -33.79 -7.99 -0.13
CA ALA A 7 -33.65 -7.86 1.32
C ALA A 7 -32.88 -6.57 1.62
N GLN A 8 -33.60 -5.52 2.00
CA GLN A 8 -33.00 -4.33 2.60
C GLN A 8 -32.44 -4.78 3.95
N THR A 9 -31.11 -4.94 4.03
CA THR A 9 -30.40 -5.14 5.28
C THR A 9 -30.62 -3.89 6.14
N VAL A 10 -31.49 -4.01 7.15
CA VAL A 10 -31.60 -3.02 8.21
C VAL A 10 -30.26 -3.00 8.94
N PRO A 11 -29.56 -1.86 9.05
CA PRO A 11 -28.28 -1.81 9.77
C PRO A 11 -28.49 -2.26 11.22
N LEU A 12 -27.66 -3.18 11.68
CA LEU A 12 -27.59 -3.50 13.11
C LEU A 12 -27.21 -2.22 13.85
N GLU A 13 -27.93 -1.92 14.93
CA GLU A 13 -27.68 -0.71 15.72
C GLU A 13 -26.23 -0.68 16.22
N GLY A 14 -25.52 0.42 15.96
CA GLY A 14 -24.10 0.56 16.26
C GLY A 14 -23.14 0.04 15.18
N TYR A 15 -23.63 -0.54 14.08
CA TYR A 15 -22.79 -1.00 12.97
C TYR A 15 -22.90 -0.10 11.73
N LEU A 16 -21.77 0.11 11.07
CA LEU A 16 -21.65 0.84 9.82
C LEU A 16 -21.84 -0.09 8.63
N SER A 17 -22.62 0.38 7.66
CA SER A 17 -22.77 -0.26 6.36
C SER A 17 -21.83 0.42 5.36
N PRO A 18 -20.96 -0.32 4.64
CA PRO A 18 -20.00 0.27 3.71
C PRO A 18 -20.63 1.19 2.65
N ASP A 19 -21.82 0.86 2.17
CA ASP A 19 -22.61 1.63 1.20
C ASP A 19 -23.17 2.96 1.76
N ARG A 20 -23.14 3.14 3.09
CA ARG A 20 -23.64 4.34 3.78
C ARG A 20 -22.55 5.29 4.25
N ILE A 21 -21.28 5.00 3.95
CA ILE A 21 -20.19 5.90 4.33
C ILE A 21 -20.18 7.12 3.41
N GLU A 22 -20.59 8.27 3.95
CA GLU A 22 -20.69 9.55 3.24
C GLU A 22 -19.49 10.47 3.55
N MET A 23 -18.77 10.23 4.65
CA MET A 23 -17.74 11.15 5.17
C MET A 23 -16.52 10.41 5.72
N LEU A 24 -15.34 10.97 5.45
CA LEU A 24 -14.06 10.57 6.01
C LEU A 24 -13.53 11.77 6.82
N VAL A 25 -13.64 11.68 8.15
CA VAL A 25 -13.41 12.82 9.04
C VAL A 25 -12.02 12.78 9.66
N VAL A 26 -11.24 13.82 9.38
CA VAL A 26 -9.91 14.03 9.96
C VAL A 26 -10.04 14.79 11.28
N HIS A 27 -9.42 14.24 12.33
CA HIS A 27 -9.34 14.81 13.66
C HIS A 27 -7.88 15.05 14.06
N CYS A 28 -7.70 15.87 15.09
CA CYS A 28 -6.50 15.91 15.90
C CYS A 28 -6.85 15.51 17.34
N SER A 29 -5.89 14.96 18.07
CA SER A 29 -6.08 14.59 19.49
C SER A 29 -6.21 15.80 20.41
N ASP A 30 -5.84 16.99 19.92
CA ASP A 30 -5.81 18.23 20.70
C ASP A 30 -4.87 18.13 21.91
N THR A 31 -3.79 17.35 21.77
CA THR A 31 -2.71 17.21 22.75
C THR A 31 -1.49 18.04 22.33
N PRO A 32 -0.57 18.38 23.25
CA PRO A 32 0.72 18.98 22.88
C PRO A 32 1.45 18.18 21.77
N ASP A 33 2.10 18.90 20.85
CA ASP A 33 2.73 18.32 19.66
C ASP A 33 3.97 17.45 19.97
N ASP A 34 4.51 17.56 21.19
CA ASP A 34 5.65 16.81 21.71
C ASP A 34 5.26 15.60 22.56
N GLN A 35 3.96 15.37 22.79
CA GLN A 35 3.51 14.29 23.66
C GLN A 35 3.56 12.92 22.96
N PRO A 36 4.28 11.92 23.50
CA PRO A 36 4.50 10.63 22.83
C PRO A 36 3.34 9.63 23.07
N ILE A 37 2.11 10.04 22.75
CA ILE A 37 0.91 9.19 22.92
C ILE A 37 0.51 8.49 21.61
N GLY A 38 -0.29 7.43 21.75
CA GLY A 38 -0.92 6.71 20.65
C GLY A 38 -2.35 6.26 21.00
N ALA A 39 -2.87 5.30 20.24
CA ALA A 39 -4.22 4.77 20.34
C ALA A 39 -4.56 4.25 21.74
N LYS A 40 -3.60 3.61 22.42
CA LYS A 40 -3.78 3.11 23.78
C LYS A 40 -4.06 4.26 24.77
N GLU A 41 -3.24 5.31 24.74
CA GLU A 41 -3.42 6.45 25.63
C GLU A 41 -4.69 7.25 25.30
N ILE A 42 -5.07 7.35 24.01
CA ILE A 42 -6.35 7.95 23.60
C ILE A 42 -7.53 7.12 24.11
N GLN A 43 -7.47 5.79 24.00
CA GLN A 43 -8.47 4.88 24.56
C GLN A 43 -8.64 5.11 26.07
N GLU A 44 -7.54 5.12 26.83
CA GLU A 44 -7.58 5.34 28.28
C GLU A 44 -8.17 6.72 28.63
N MET A 45 -7.78 7.76 27.90
CA MET A 45 -8.30 9.12 28.06
C MET A 45 -9.82 9.18 27.82
N HIS A 46 -10.29 8.59 26.72
CA HIS A 46 -11.71 8.57 26.36
C HIS A 46 -12.56 7.76 27.33
N LEU A 47 -12.06 6.60 27.80
CA LEU A 47 -12.71 5.84 28.88
C LEU A 47 -12.83 6.68 30.15
N GLY A 48 -11.81 7.48 30.48
CA GLY A 48 -11.84 8.44 31.59
C GLY A 48 -12.89 9.54 31.43
N PHE A 49 -13.28 9.88 30.20
CA PHE A 49 -14.36 10.81 29.88
C PHE A 49 -15.75 10.16 29.82
N GLY A 50 -15.85 8.86 30.09
CA GLY A 50 -17.09 8.09 29.99
C GLY A 50 -17.49 7.72 28.56
N TRP A 51 -16.55 7.80 27.60
CA TRP A 51 -16.78 7.29 26.25
C TRP A 51 -16.61 5.78 26.24
N ASP A 52 -17.26 5.13 25.28
CA ASP A 52 -17.13 3.69 25.03
C ASP A 52 -15.83 3.38 24.24
N GLY A 53 -14.69 3.79 24.79
CA GLY A 53 -13.37 3.62 24.18
C GLY A 53 -12.95 4.70 23.19
N ILE A 54 -12.02 4.35 22.29
CA ILE A 54 -11.18 5.27 21.50
C ILE A 54 -11.97 6.18 20.56
N GLY A 55 -13.17 5.77 20.13
CA GLY A 55 -14.07 6.58 19.32
C GLY A 55 -13.65 6.84 17.87
N TYR A 56 -12.36 6.71 17.53
CA TYR A 56 -11.81 6.82 16.17
C TYR A 56 -11.58 5.46 15.52
N HIS A 57 -11.54 5.41 14.18
CA HIS A 57 -11.24 4.19 13.45
C HIS A 57 -9.73 3.99 13.24
N GLN A 58 -8.98 5.09 13.12
CA GLN A 58 -7.53 5.09 12.95
C GLN A 58 -6.90 6.19 13.80
N VAL A 59 -5.69 5.95 14.30
CA VAL A 59 -4.85 6.96 14.97
C VAL A 59 -3.49 7.00 14.28
N ILE A 60 -2.96 8.21 14.06
CA ILE A 60 -1.64 8.40 13.45
C ILE A 60 -0.72 9.12 14.43
N ARG A 61 0.29 8.40 14.93
CA ARG A 61 1.33 8.92 15.83
C ARG A 61 2.19 9.96 15.13
N ARG A 62 2.97 10.72 15.90
CA ARG A 62 3.88 11.78 15.40
C ARG A 62 4.91 11.28 14.39
N ASP A 63 5.32 10.02 14.49
CA ASP A 63 6.26 9.38 13.56
C ASP A 63 5.59 8.81 12.29
N GLY A 64 4.28 8.98 12.13
CA GLY A 64 3.51 8.46 11.00
C GLY A 64 2.97 7.03 11.22
N THR A 65 3.32 6.35 12.31
CA THR A 65 2.80 5.01 12.60
C THR A 65 1.27 5.06 12.72
N ARG A 66 0.60 4.21 11.95
CA ARG A 66 -0.86 4.04 12.03
C ARG A 66 -1.20 2.95 13.03
N GLU A 67 -2.08 3.28 13.96
CA GLU A 67 -2.60 2.37 14.97
C GLU A 67 -4.11 2.22 14.79
N ALA A 68 -4.57 0.97 14.82
CA ALA A 68 -5.99 0.66 14.67
C ALA A 68 -6.80 1.17 15.87
N GLY A 69 -7.93 1.79 15.59
CA GLY A 69 -8.95 2.11 16.59
C GLY A 69 -10.14 1.15 16.50
N ARG A 70 -11.35 1.69 16.45
CA ARG A 70 -12.57 0.91 16.17
C ARG A 70 -12.50 0.30 14.76
N PRO A 71 -12.93 -0.95 14.58
CA PRO A 71 -13.05 -1.54 13.25
C PRO A 71 -14.07 -0.75 12.42
N GLU A 72 -13.90 -0.69 11.11
CA GLU A 72 -14.70 0.18 10.23
C GLU A 72 -16.18 -0.23 10.10
N TYR A 73 -16.53 -1.45 10.49
CA TYR A 73 -17.94 -1.87 10.61
C TYR A 73 -18.59 -1.38 11.92
N TRP A 74 -17.83 -0.86 12.87
CA TRP A 74 -18.36 -0.38 14.15
C TRP A 74 -18.43 1.13 14.13
N GLN A 75 -19.63 1.67 14.33
CA GLN A 75 -19.88 3.09 14.44
C GLN A 75 -18.88 3.79 15.36
N GLY A 76 -18.30 4.91 14.91
CA GLY A 76 -17.41 5.74 15.70
C GLY A 76 -18.10 6.56 16.79
N ALA A 77 -17.33 7.26 17.60
CA ALA A 77 -17.81 8.21 18.61
C ALA A 77 -17.17 9.60 18.45
N HIS A 78 -16.91 10.02 17.21
CA HIS A 78 -16.02 11.15 16.91
C HIS A 78 -16.72 12.44 16.50
N VAL A 79 -17.87 12.38 15.83
CA VAL A 79 -18.70 13.55 15.48
C VAL A 79 -20.18 13.24 15.73
N LYS A 80 -20.78 13.95 16.69
CA LYS A 80 -22.18 13.78 17.04
C LYS A 80 -23.09 14.06 15.82
N GLY A 81 -24.00 13.13 15.51
CA GLY A 81 -25.00 13.28 14.46
C GLY A 81 -24.61 12.75 13.08
N VAL A 82 -23.36 12.33 12.89
CA VAL A 82 -22.87 11.74 11.62
C VAL A 82 -22.03 10.48 11.79
N ASN A 83 -21.83 10.01 13.02
CA ASN A 83 -21.04 8.81 13.32
C ASN A 83 -21.54 7.55 12.58
N ASP A 84 -22.83 7.46 12.27
CA ASP A 84 -23.52 6.34 11.60
C ASP A 84 -23.27 6.26 10.08
N ARG A 85 -22.53 7.22 9.52
CA ARG A 85 -22.21 7.35 8.09
C ARG A 85 -20.82 7.93 7.84
N SER A 86 -19.93 7.80 8.82
CA SER A 86 -18.59 8.37 8.71
C SER A 86 -17.51 7.49 9.33
N LEU A 87 -16.36 7.49 8.68
CA LEU A 87 -15.11 6.97 9.24
C LEU A 87 -14.25 8.13 9.76
N SER A 88 -13.29 7.82 10.61
CA SER A 88 -12.44 8.85 11.22
C SER A 88 -11.03 8.41 11.52
N VAL A 89 -10.13 9.37 11.32
CA VAL A 89 -8.71 9.26 11.66
C VAL A 89 -8.33 10.40 12.58
N CYS A 90 -7.59 10.10 13.65
CA CYS A 90 -7.07 11.08 14.60
C CYS A 90 -5.56 11.22 14.45
N LEU A 91 -5.08 12.43 14.14
CA LEU A 91 -3.66 12.77 14.17
C LEU A 91 -3.27 13.15 15.60
N ILE A 92 -2.22 12.53 16.14
CA ILE A 92 -1.68 12.94 17.44
C ILE A 92 -1.03 14.33 17.32
N GLY A 93 -1.45 15.25 18.18
CA GLY A 93 -1.00 16.64 18.23
C GLY A 93 -2.16 17.63 18.13
N ARG A 94 -1.80 18.90 17.97
CA ARG A 94 -2.73 20.04 17.92
C ARG A 94 -2.41 20.99 16.78
N ASN A 95 -1.17 21.47 16.65
CA ASN A 95 -0.87 22.62 15.77
C ASN A 95 0.03 22.25 14.60
N GLU A 96 1.08 21.47 14.83
CA GLU A 96 2.10 21.20 13.83
C GLU A 96 2.16 19.72 13.48
N PHE A 97 1.40 19.25 12.49
CA PHE A 97 1.44 17.86 12.05
C PHE A 97 2.73 17.54 11.27
N THR A 98 3.38 16.43 11.61
CA THR A 98 4.63 16.03 10.94
C THR A 98 4.34 15.58 9.52
N GLU A 99 5.36 15.61 8.67
CA GLU A 99 5.21 15.09 7.33
C GLU A 99 4.91 13.58 7.28
N ALA A 100 5.49 12.80 8.20
CA ALA A 100 5.20 11.38 8.34
C ALA A 100 3.70 11.16 8.65
N GLN A 101 3.10 11.99 9.50
CA GLN A 101 1.66 11.97 9.75
C GLN A 101 0.85 12.28 8.50
N MET A 102 1.22 13.34 7.78
CA MET A 102 0.47 13.77 6.60
C MET A 102 0.58 12.75 5.44
N ASN A 103 1.72 12.06 5.31
CA ASN A 103 1.90 10.98 4.35
C ASN A 103 1.06 9.76 4.72
N SER A 104 1.09 9.34 5.99
CA SER A 104 0.25 8.24 6.48
C SER A 104 -1.25 8.55 6.39
N LEU A 105 -1.64 9.80 6.65
CA LEU A 105 -3.01 10.27 6.47
C LEU A 105 -3.44 10.14 5.01
N ALA A 106 -2.60 10.58 4.09
CA ALA A 106 -2.95 10.52 2.68
C ALA A 106 -2.99 9.10 2.13
N ALA A 107 -2.07 8.22 2.55
CA ALA A 107 -2.12 6.80 2.19
C ALA A 107 -3.45 6.17 2.66
N LEU A 108 -3.87 6.49 3.89
CA LEU A 108 -5.16 6.06 4.42
C LEU A 108 -6.34 6.67 3.66
N LEU A 109 -6.29 7.95 3.28
CA LEU A 109 -7.38 8.58 2.54
C LEU A 109 -7.47 8.09 1.09
N PHE A 110 -6.35 7.75 0.44
CA PHE A 110 -6.40 7.05 -0.85
C PHE A 110 -7.08 5.70 -0.72
N ASP A 111 -6.71 4.94 0.30
CA ASP A 111 -7.34 3.65 0.61
C ASP A 111 -8.87 3.80 0.83
N TRP A 112 -9.26 4.74 1.68
CA TRP A 112 -10.67 4.99 1.99
C TRP A 112 -11.45 5.53 0.80
N THR A 113 -10.90 6.48 0.03
CA THR A 113 -11.61 7.03 -1.14
C THR A 113 -11.69 6.03 -2.30
N ALA A 114 -10.79 5.06 -2.40
CA ALA A 114 -10.94 3.95 -3.34
C ALA A 114 -12.12 3.04 -2.94
N ARG A 115 -12.33 2.81 -1.64
CA ARG A 115 -13.41 1.95 -1.12
C ARG A 115 -14.77 2.65 -0.99
N TYR A 116 -14.74 3.94 -0.69
CA TYR A 116 -15.90 4.78 -0.48
C TYR A 116 -15.85 5.97 -1.45
N PRO A 117 -16.02 5.73 -2.77
CA PRO A 117 -15.79 6.76 -3.80
C PRO A 117 -16.74 7.97 -3.71
N GLY A 118 -17.89 7.81 -3.03
CA GLY A 118 -18.82 8.91 -2.74
C GLY A 118 -18.51 9.71 -1.47
N ALA A 119 -17.58 9.23 -0.63
CA ALA A 119 -17.32 9.83 0.66
C ALA A 119 -16.47 11.10 0.55
N ARG A 120 -16.87 12.14 1.28
CA ARG A 120 -16.17 13.43 1.32
C ARG A 120 -15.11 13.42 2.42
N VAL A 121 -13.90 13.89 2.11
CA VAL A 121 -12.86 14.14 3.12
C VAL A 121 -13.11 15.49 3.77
N LEU A 122 -13.26 15.51 5.09
CA LEU A 122 -13.62 16.69 5.88
C LEU A 122 -12.80 16.75 7.17
N GLY A 123 -12.60 17.95 7.72
CA GLY A 123 -12.19 18.09 9.12
C GLY A 123 -13.39 17.92 10.06
N HIS A 124 -13.18 17.61 11.34
CA HIS A 124 -14.27 17.59 12.34
C HIS A 124 -15.10 18.89 12.28
N ARG A 125 -14.44 20.04 12.24
CA ARG A 125 -15.09 21.37 12.14
C ARG A 125 -16.02 21.53 10.93
N ASP A 126 -15.78 20.76 9.87
CA ASP A 126 -16.49 20.84 8.59
C ASP A 126 -17.50 19.68 8.40
N ALA A 127 -17.53 18.71 9.32
CA ALA A 127 -18.41 17.54 9.25
C ALA A 127 -19.84 17.84 9.72
N THR A 128 -20.00 18.77 10.66
CA THR A 128 -21.29 19.23 11.20
C THR A 128 -21.17 20.68 11.64
N GLU A 129 -22.28 21.40 11.81
CA GLU A 129 -22.26 22.74 12.40
C GLU A 129 -21.72 22.68 13.84
N THR A 130 -20.52 23.24 14.07
CA THR A 130 -19.83 23.19 15.34
C THR A 130 -18.86 24.36 15.49
N HIS A 131 -18.50 24.70 16.74
CA HIS A 131 -17.46 25.69 17.06
C HIS A 131 -16.06 25.08 17.18
N LYS A 132 -15.94 23.76 17.03
CA LYS A 132 -14.65 23.07 17.13
C LYS A 132 -13.72 23.53 16.00
N THR A 133 -12.44 23.69 16.31
CA THR A 133 -11.40 24.03 15.32
C THR A 133 -10.69 22.81 14.76
N CYS A 134 -10.84 21.65 15.42
CA CYS A 134 -10.29 20.35 15.03
C CYS A 134 -10.58 20.03 13.55
N PRO A 135 -9.58 19.60 12.75
CA PRO A 135 -8.23 19.18 13.12
C PRO A 135 -7.20 20.33 13.17
N ASN A 136 -7.63 21.59 13.29
CA ASN A 136 -6.81 22.81 13.28
C ASN A 136 -6.14 23.13 11.92
N PHE A 137 -6.60 22.48 10.85
CA PHE A 137 -6.32 22.86 9.47
C PHE A 137 -7.54 22.54 8.58
N ASP A 138 -7.54 23.04 7.34
CA ASP A 138 -8.57 22.72 6.37
C ASP A 138 -8.26 21.37 5.69
N ALA A 139 -8.83 20.30 6.21
CA ALA A 139 -8.56 18.95 5.71
C ALA A 139 -9.11 18.73 4.30
N ALA A 140 -10.26 19.35 3.95
CA ALA A 140 -10.84 19.23 2.63
C ALA A 140 -9.96 19.95 1.59
N GLN A 141 -9.57 21.19 1.87
CA GLN A 141 -8.67 21.95 1.00
C GLN A 141 -7.30 21.28 0.90
N TRP A 142 -6.73 20.81 2.01
CA TRP A 142 -5.46 20.07 1.99
C TRP A 142 -5.58 18.82 1.13
N TRP A 143 -6.65 18.03 1.24
CA TRP A 143 -6.84 16.82 0.44
C TRP A 143 -7.00 17.13 -1.05
N GLU A 144 -7.79 18.15 -1.41
CA GLU A 144 -7.90 18.60 -2.80
C GLU A 144 -6.56 19.10 -3.34
N ALA A 145 -5.78 19.87 -2.55
CA ALA A 145 -4.45 20.31 -2.95
C ALA A 145 -3.47 19.15 -3.07
N TYR A 146 -3.54 18.16 -2.17
CA TYR A 146 -2.74 16.95 -2.19
C TYR A 146 -3.05 16.12 -3.44
N LYS A 147 -4.33 16.02 -3.84
CA LYS A 147 -4.76 15.41 -5.10
C LYS A 147 -4.42 16.28 -6.32
N ALA A 148 -4.47 17.60 -6.24
CA ALA A 148 -4.19 18.51 -7.37
C ALA A 148 -2.69 18.64 -7.65
N GLY A 149 -1.85 18.43 -6.63
CA GLY A 149 -0.40 18.25 -6.75
C GLY A 149 -0.01 17.11 -7.71
N LYS A 150 -0.96 16.23 -8.08
CA LYS A 150 -0.84 15.24 -9.14
C LYS A 150 -0.53 15.81 -10.53
N SER A 151 -0.80 17.09 -10.81
CA SER A 151 -0.81 17.57 -12.21
C SER A 151 0.39 18.41 -12.63
N ALA A 152 1.07 19.12 -11.72
CA ALA A 152 2.11 20.08 -12.14
C ALA A 152 3.53 19.49 -12.17
N ASN A 153 3.79 18.45 -11.38
CA ASN A 153 5.14 17.91 -11.13
C ASN A 153 5.20 16.37 -11.15
N ARG A 154 4.33 15.74 -11.94
CA ARG A 154 4.33 14.28 -12.11
C ARG A 154 5.49 13.83 -12.99
N ALA A 155 6.13 12.72 -12.64
CA ALA A 155 7.16 12.06 -13.42
C ALA A 155 6.89 10.55 -13.48
N ARG A 156 7.64 9.86 -14.34
CA ARG A 156 7.61 8.40 -14.44
C ARG A 156 9.02 7.86 -14.37
N VAL A 157 9.19 6.72 -13.71
CA VAL A 157 10.50 6.07 -13.57
C VAL A 157 10.98 5.61 -14.95
N ALA A 158 12.18 6.02 -15.34
CA ALA A 158 12.81 5.74 -16.63
C ALA A 158 13.87 4.61 -16.58
N VAL A 159 14.23 4.17 -15.37
CA VAL A 159 15.24 3.16 -15.12
C VAL A 159 14.59 1.88 -14.58
N PRO A 160 15.24 0.70 -14.70
CA PRO A 160 14.69 -0.56 -14.19
C PRO A 160 14.18 -0.48 -12.74
N THR A 161 15.02 0.07 -11.85
CA THR A 161 14.66 0.41 -10.47
C THR A 161 15.21 1.78 -10.11
N LEU A 162 14.46 2.53 -9.32
CA LEU A 162 14.85 3.81 -8.74
C LEU A 162 14.84 3.68 -7.22
N ALA A 163 16.01 3.81 -6.60
CA ALA A 163 16.14 3.78 -5.15
C ALA A 163 15.42 4.97 -4.50
N VAL A 164 14.67 4.68 -3.43
CA VAL A 164 13.98 5.67 -2.59
C VAL A 164 14.50 5.53 -1.16
N THR A 165 14.89 6.64 -0.56
CA THR A 165 15.57 6.70 0.75
C THR A 165 14.87 7.70 1.70
N ALA A 166 15.07 7.57 3.01
CA ALA A 166 14.43 8.47 3.98
C ALA A 166 14.97 9.92 3.92
N GLU A 167 16.24 10.06 3.55
CA GLU A 167 16.95 11.33 3.37
C GLU A 167 17.68 11.33 2.02
N PRO A 168 17.91 12.50 1.40
CA PRO A 168 18.70 12.58 0.18
C PRO A 168 20.20 12.46 0.48
N GLY A 169 20.96 12.05 -0.54
CA GLY A 169 22.41 11.97 -0.49
C GLY A 169 22.95 10.56 -0.77
N PRO A 170 24.26 10.44 -0.99
CA PRO A 170 24.90 9.17 -1.29
C PRO A 170 24.93 8.25 -0.07
N GLY A 171 24.90 6.93 -0.31
CA GLY A 171 25.11 5.91 0.74
C GLY A 171 23.97 5.80 1.77
N ARG A 172 22.79 6.33 1.47
CA ARG A 172 21.63 6.24 2.35
C ARG A 172 21.01 4.83 2.30
N PRO A 173 20.52 4.30 3.44
CA PRO A 173 19.77 3.05 3.43
C PRO A 173 18.56 3.12 2.51
N LEU A 174 18.29 2.01 1.84
CA LEU A 174 17.14 1.85 0.98
C LEU A 174 15.87 1.71 1.83
N GLU A 175 14.86 2.51 1.53
CA GLU A 175 13.53 2.40 2.12
C GLU A 175 12.60 1.59 1.19
N THR A 176 12.63 1.90 -0.10
CA THR A 176 11.90 1.17 -1.14
C THR A 176 12.56 1.38 -2.51
N GLU A 177 12.10 0.66 -3.53
CA GLU A 177 12.38 0.95 -4.93
C GLU A 177 11.09 1.32 -5.67
N ALA A 178 11.20 2.24 -6.62
CA ALA A 178 10.20 2.45 -7.66
C ALA A 178 10.61 1.68 -8.92
N LEU A 179 9.66 1.03 -9.58
CA LEU A 179 9.91 0.22 -10.77
C LEU A 179 9.74 1.03 -12.05
N PHE A 180 10.42 0.61 -13.12
CA PHE A 180 10.27 1.21 -14.45
C PHE A 180 8.80 1.45 -14.81
N GLY A 181 8.51 2.65 -15.30
CA GLY A 181 7.17 3.02 -15.72
C GLY A 181 6.20 3.39 -14.60
N GLU A 182 6.56 3.22 -13.32
CA GLU A 182 5.73 3.72 -12.22
C GLU A 182 5.68 5.24 -12.23
N ALA A 183 4.48 5.79 -11.98
CA ALA A 183 4.29 7.22 -11.85
C ALA A 183 4.56 7.67 -10.42
N LEU A 184 5.14 8.86 -10.30
CA LEU A 184 5.41 9.53 -9.04
C LEU A 184 5.11 11.03 -9.13
N ASP A 185 4.78 11.63 -7.99
CA ASP A 185 4.62 13.08 -7.87
C ASP A 185 5.86 13.66 -7.19
N ILE A 186 6.49 14.69 -7.77
CA ILE A 186 7.64 15.38 -7.17
C ILE A 186 7.12 16.46 -6.22
N LEU A 187 7.41 16.30 -4.93
CA LEU A 187 6.97 17.17 -3.85
C LEU A 187 7.96 18.30 -3.57
N GLU A 188 9.24 17.99 -3.57
CA GLU A 188 10.34 18.92 -3.27
C GLU A 188 11.56 18.57 -4.12
N ARG A 189 12.41 19.55 -4.42
CA ARG A 189 13.72 19.33 -5.07
C ARG A 189 14.83 19.91 -4.20
N ARG A 190 15.85 19.10 -3.91
CA ARG A 190 17.00 19.51 -3.10
C ARG A 190 18.27 18.83 -3.59
N GLN A 191 19.25 19.62 -4.02
CA GLN A 191 20.62 19.18 -4.33
C GLN A 191 20.67 17.88 -5.16
N GLY A 192 20.07 17.90 -6.35
CA GLY A 192 20.06 16.75 -7.27
C GLY A 192 19.16 15.58 -6.84
N HIS A 193 18.39 15.74 -5.76
CA HIS A 193 17.39 14.77 -5.32
C HIS A 193 15.99 15.40 -5.34
N ALA A 194 14.99 14.55 -5.50
CA ALA A 194 13.59 14.92 -5.35
C ALA A 194 13.01 14.16 -4.17
N LYS A 195 12.21 14.86 -3.36
CA LYS A 195 11.25 14.20 -2.52
C LYS A 195 10.09 13.80 -3.39
N ILE A 196 9.80 12.51 -3.48
CA ILE A 196 8.82 11.93 -4.38
C ILE A 196 7.74 11.20 -3.59
N ARG A 197 6.58 11.08 -4.20
CA ARG A 197 5.50 10.22 -3.75
C ARG A 197 5.16 9.23 -4.85
N LEU A 198 5.23 7.93 -4.55
CA LEU A 198 4.80 6.89 -5.47
C LEU A 198 3.27 6.93 -5.59
N THR A 199 2.77 6.91 -6.83
CA THR A 199 1.32 6.89 -7.06
C THR A 199 0.71 5.51 -6.82
N THR A 200 1.53 4.47 -6.73
CA THR A 200 1.11 3.07 -6.58
C THR A 200 0.69 2.73 -5.16
N ASP A 201 1.40 3.25 -4.16
CA ASP A 201 1.14 2.95 -2.74
C ASP A 201 1.20 4.20 -1.82
N GLY A 202 1.49 5.39 -2.39
CA GLY A 202 1.60 6.63 -1.62
C GLY A 202 2.92 6.79 -0.87
N TYR A 203 3.90 5.88 -1.05
CA TYR A 203 5.17 5.95 -0.32
C TYR A 203 5.89 7.25 -0.62
N VAL A 204 6.39 7.92 0.42
CA VAL A 204 7.14 9.16 0.30
C VAL A 204 8.59 8.96 0.75
N GLY A 205 9.51 9.39 -0.09
CA GLY A 205 10.94 9.39 0.22
C GLY A 205 11.72 10.23 -0.78
N TRP A 206 13.04 10.12 -0.74
CA TRP A 206 13.95 10.85 -1.59
C TRP A 206 14.53 9.94 -2.67
N ALA A 207 14.58 10.43 -3.90
CA ALA A 207 15.19 9.75 -5.02
C ALA A 207 16.16 10.67 -5.76
N ALA A 208 17.22 10.10 -6.33
CA ALA A 208 18.14 10.84 -7.17
C ALA A 208 17.45 11.30 -8.47
N MET A 209 17.58 12.58 -8.80
CA MET A 209 17.10 13.14 -10.05
C MET A 209 18.10 12.90 -11.18
N GLY A 210 17.65 13.12 -12.42
CA GLY A 210 18.45 13.00 -13.64
C GLY A 210 17.64 12.29 -14.72
N ASP A 211 18.34 11.57 -15.61
CA ASP A 211 17.73 10.76 -16.67
C ASP A 211 16.93 9.56 -16.14
N ASN A 212 16.90 9.37 -14.81
CA ASN A 212 16.09 8.39 -14.11
C ASN A 212 14.59 8.69 -14.17
N LEU A 213 14.19 9.91 -14.51
CA LEU A 213 12.81 10.37 -14.47
C LEU A 213 12.40 10.94 -15.83
N LEU A 214 11.33 10.39 -16.39
CA LEU A 214 10.59 10.99 -17.48
C LEU A 214 9.67 12.08 -16.94
N LEU A 215 9.71 13.26 -17.56
CA LEU A 215 8.81 14.37 -17.27
C LEU A 215 7.71 14.47 -18.35
N PRO A 216 6.57 15.14 -18.08
CA PRO A 216 5.47 15.24 -19.03
C PRO A 216 5.85 15.94 -20.35
N PRO A 217 5.17 15.62 -21.47
CA PRO A 217 4.10 14.64 -21.59
C PRO A 217 4.65 13.20 -21.58
N MET A 218 4.00 12.31 -20.81
CA MET A 218 4.36 10.90 -20.74
C MET A 218 3.16 10.07 -21.19
N PRO A 219 3.33 9.14 -22.14
CA PRO A 219 2.24 8.30 -22.54
C PRO A 219 1.91 7.28 -21.43
N GLU A 220 0.65 6.87 -21.36
CA GLU A 220 0.20 5.92 -20.33
C GLU A 220 0.66 4.49 -20.65
N PRO A 221 1.11 3.72 -19.62
CA PRO A 221 1.37 2.31 -19.77
C PRO A 221 0.11 1.55 -20.15
N THR A 222 0.29 0.55 -21.00
CA THR A 222 -0.79 -0.35 -21.41
C THR A 222 -0.63 -1.73 -20.82
N HIS A 223 0.59 -2.10 -20.42
CA HIS A 223 0.92 -3.43 -19.89
C HIS A 223 1.80 -3.33 -18.64
N ARG A 224 1.77 -4.40 -17.86
CA ARG A 224 2.64 -4.67 -16.70
C ARG A 224 3.45 -5.93 -16.98
N VAL A 225 4.71 -5.95 -16.58
CA VAL A 225 5.53 -7.16 -16.59
C VAL A 225 5.00 -8.15 -15.54
N ALA A 226 4.63 -9.34 -16.00
CA ALA A 226 4.04 -10.44 -15.24
C ALA A 226 5.09 -11.49 -14.83
N SER A 227 6.07 -11.72 -15.71
CA SER A 227 7.21 -12.60 -15.40
C SER A 227 8.08 -12.01 -14.30
N ALA A 228 8.80 -12.88 -13.55
CA ALA A 228 9.76 -12.44 -12.53
C ALA A 228 10.75 -11.41 -13.08
N ALA A 229 11.29 -11.68 -14.27
CA ALA A 229 12.05 -10.71 -15.06
C ALA A 229 11.89 -10.97 -16.56
N THR A 230 12.13 -9.93 -17.35
CA THR A 230 12.19 -10.00 -18.82
C THR A 230 13.28 -9.05 -19.34
N PHE A 231 13.80 -9.34 -20.53
CA PHE A 231 14.72 -8.46 -21.22
C PHE A 231 13.96 -7.63 -22.27
N VAL A 232 14.30 -6.36 -22.33
CA VAL A 232 13.99 -5.50 -23.49
C VAL A 232 15.14 -5.66 -24.47
N LEU A 233 14.85 -6.08 -25.70
CA LEU A 233 15.81 -6.28 -26.77
C LEU A 233 15.70 -5.20 -27.84
N ALA A 234 16.77 -4.98 -28.60
CA ALA A 234 16.80 -3.98 -29.67
C ALA A 234 15.95 -4.37 -30.90
N GLU A 235 15.77 -5.67 -31.14
CA GLU A 235 14.98 -6.24 -32.23
C GLU A 235 14.10 -7.39 -31.71
N PRO A 236 13.00 -7.77 -32.38
CA PRO A 236 12.11 -8.86 -31.99
C PRO A 236 12.74 -10.24 -32.28
N ALA A 237 13.92 -10.51 -31.72
CA ALA A 237 14.68 -11.73 -31.89
C ALA A 237 15.44 -12.08 -30.61
N VAL A 238 15.40 -13.35 -30.21
CA VAL A 238 16.05 -13.83 -28.97
C VAL A 238 17.58 -13.66 -28.94
N THR A 239 18.20 -13.49 -30.12
CA THR A 239 19.64 -13.25 -30.28
C THR A 239 20.00 -11.77 -30.33
N SER A 240 19.02 -10.87 -30.27
CA SER A 240 19.23 -9.42 -30.35
C SER A 240 19.90 -8.87 -29.09
N ALA A 241 20.52 -7.70 -29.23
CA ALA A 241 21.21 -7.03 -28.13
C ALA A 241 20.21 -6.68 -27.00
N PRO A 242 20.53 -7.01 -25.74
CA PRO A 242 19.72 -6.59 -24.60
C PRO A 242 19.94 -5.11 -24.31
N LEU A 243 18.85 -4.36 -24.15
CA LEU A 243 18.84 -2.94 -23.79
C LEU A 243 18.64 -2.74 -22.29
N LEU A 244 17.62 -3.41 -21.72
CA LEU A 244 17.22 -3.27 -20.33
C LEU A 244 16.74 -4.61 -19.78
N ARG A 245 16.81 -4.79 -18.45
CA ARG A 245 16.12 -5.87 -17.74
C ARG A 245 15.01 -5.26 -16.89
N LEU A 246 13.78 -5.67 -17.11
CA LEU A 246 12.62 -5.25 -16.32
C LEU A 246 12.16 -6.41 -15.44
N THR A 247 11.53 -6.11 -14.31
CA THR A 247 11.04 -7.11 -13.36
C THR A 247 9.54 -7.05 -13.21
N MET A 248 8.96 -8.08 -12.59
CA MET A 248 7.55 -8.11 -12.20
C MET A 248 7.12 -6.77 -11.60
N GLY A 249 5.96 -6.27 -12.04
CA GLY A 249 5.41 -4.98 -11.59
C GLY A 249 5.82 -3.77 -12.43
N ALA A 250 6.89 -3.85 -13.24
CA ALA A 250 7.26 -2.78 -14.16
C ALA A 250 6.13 -2.49 -15.17
N LEU A 251 5.91 -1.20 -15.45
CA LEU A 251 4.85 -0.73 -16.36
C LEU A 251 5.46 -0.32 -17.70
N ILE A 252 4.88 -0.82 -18.79
CA ILE A 252 5.36 -0.56 -20.14
C ILE A 252 4.20 -0.11 -21.04
N ARG A 253 4.53 0.69 -22.05
CA ARG A 253 3.59 1.03 -23.11
C ARG A 253 3.89 0.18 -24.33
N VAL A 254 3.01 -0.76 -24.62
CA VAL A 254 3.02 -1.51 -25.88
C VAL A 254 2.41 -0.64 -26.98
N THR A 255 3.18 -0.44 -28.07
CA THR A 255 2.78 0.34 -29.26
C THR A 255 2.45 -0.54 -30.46
N GLY A 256 2.85 -1.81 -30.43
CA GLY A 256 2.53 -2.79 -31.45
C GLY A 256 2.93 -4.20 -31.02
N THR A 257 2.46 -5.20 -31.76
CA THR A 257 2.82 -6.60 -31.55
C THR A 257 3.22 -7.21 -32.88
N THR A 258 4.37 -7.87 -32.92
CA THR A 258 4.86 -8.59 -34.11
C THR A 258 5.26 -10.00 -33.70
N GLY A 259 4.48 -11.00 -34.13
CA GLY A 259 4.65 -12.37 -33.65
C GLY A 259 4.53 -12.44 -32.13
N ASP A 260 5.51 -13.07 -31.47
CA ASP A 260 5.56 -13.23 -30.02
C ASP A 260 6.23 -12.05 -29.29
N TRP A 261 6.33 -10.88 -29.92
CA TRP A 261 7.01 -9.71 -29.38
C TRP A 261 6.08 -8.51 -29.27
N HIS A 262 6.07 -7.88 -28.10
CA HIS A 262 5.53 -6.55 -27.92
C HIS A 262 6.61 -5.50 -28.17
N GLN A 263 6.32 -4.58 -29.07
CA GLN A 263 7.09 -3.36 -29.27
C GLN A 263 6.71 -2.35 -28.18
N ILE A 264 7.70 -1.74 -27.54
CA ILE A 264 7.51 -0.77 -26.45
C ILE A 264 8.27 0.53 -26.68
N ASP A 265 7.73 1.62 -26.13
CA ASP A 265 8.43 2.91 -26.07
C ASP A 265 9.49 2.88 -24.96
N LEU A 266 10.70 3.37 -25.28
CA LEU A 266 11.75 3.62 -24.29
C LEU A 266 11.90 5.10 -23.96
N PRO A 267 12.41 5.44 -22.74
CA PRO A 267 12.50 6.82 -22.26
C PRO A 267 13.24 7.80 -23.18
N GLN A 268 14.19 7.33 -23.97
CA GLN A 268 15.04 8.16 -24.83
C GLN A 268 14.47 8.33 -26.25
N GLY A 269 13.19 7.96 -26.46
CA GLY A 269 12.54 8.00 -27.77
C GLY A 269 12.89 6.82 -28.67
N GLU A 270 13.65 5.86 -28.14
CA GLU A 270 13.97 4.60 -28.80
C GLU A 270 12.82 3.60 -28.67
N THR A 271 12.93 2.50 -29.42
CA THR A 271 12.00 1.37 -29.35
C THR A 271 12.73 0.16 -28.80
N GLY A 272 12.04 -0.62 -27.97
CA GLY A 272 12.50 -1.94 -27.54
C GLY A 272 11.44 -3.01 -27.76
N PHE A 273 11.84 -4.27 -27.63
CA PHE A 273 10.97 -5.43 -27.79
C PHE A 273 11.03 -6.31 -26.54
N VAL A 274 9.86 -6.70 -26.01
CA VAL A 274 9.74 -7.68 -24.93
C VAL A 274 8.95 -8.89 -25.42
N ALA A 275 9.25 -10.07 -24.89
CA ALA A 275 8.43 -11.26 -25.17
C ALA A 275 6.99 -11.02 -24.71
N ALA A 276 6.02 -11.24 -25.61
CA ALA A 276 4.62 -10.91 -25.36
C ALA A 276 4.05 -11.63 -24.13
N GLN A 277 4.41 -12.91 -23.96
CA GLN A 277 4.03 -13.72 -22.79
C GLN A 277 4.57 -13.19 -21.45
N ALA A 278 5.57 -12.30 -21.45
CA ALA A 278 6.15 -11.76 -20.22
C ALA A 278 5.37 -10.57 -19.64
N ALA A 279 4.40 -10.03 -20.38
CA ALA A 279 3.63 -8.87 -19.99
C ALA A 279 2.13 -9.10 -20.16
N ILE A 280 1.34 -8.43 -19.33
CA ILE A 280 -0.12 -8.51 -19.34
C ILE A 280 -0.72 -7.10 -19.35
N ALA A 281 -1.89 -6.91 -19.95
CA ALA A 281 -2.57 -5.63 -19.94
C ALA A 281 -2.80 -5.13 -18.51
N VAL A 282 -2.58 -3.83 -18.28
CA VAL A 282 -2.86 -3.19 -16.98
C VAL A 282 -4.34 -3.37 -16.62
N GLY A 283 -4.62 -3.65 -15.35
CA GLY A 283 -5.97 -3.88 -14.84
C GLY A 283 -6.48 -5.31 -15.02
N ARG A 284 -5.71 -6.19 -15.69
CA ARG A 284 -6.02 -7.62 -15.75
C ARG A 284 -5.24 -8.38 -14.66
N PRO A 285 -5.90 -9.28 -13.89
CA PRO A 285 -5.21 -10.22 -13.02
C PRO A 285 -4.29 -11.13 -13.82
N ASP A 286 -3.10 -11.35 -13.28
CA ASP A 286 -2.03 -12.17 -13.86
C ASP A 286 -2.19 -13.66 -13.49
N ASP A 287 -2.67 -13.93 -12.28
CA ASP A 287 -2.81 -15.24 -11.69
C ASP A 287 -4.22 -15.44 -11.10
N ASP A 288 -4.51 -16.68 -10.75
CA ASP A 288 -5.68 -17.05 -9.94
C ASP A 288 -5.47 -16.74 -8.45
N ASP A 289 -4.22 -16.69 -7.98
CA ASP A 289 -3.88 -16.35 -6.59
C ASP A 289 -2.52 -15.62 -6.44
N ALA A 290 -2.39 -14.90 -5.33
CA ALA A 290 -1.17 -14.15 -5.00
C ALA A 290 0.06 -15.06 -4.77
N VAL A 291 -0.15 -16.31 -4.35
CA VAL A 291 0.96 -17.23 -4.07
C VAL A 291 1.65 -17.64 -5.37
N SER A 292 0.92 -17.80 -6.47
CA SER A 292 1.44 -18.13 -7.79
C SER A 292 2.38 -17.02 -8.28
N ALA A 293 2.01 -15.76 -8.07
CA ALA A 293 2.88 -14.63 -8.34
C ALA A 293 4.14 -14.64 -7.45
N ALA A 294 4.01 -14.95 -6.15
CA ALA A 294 5.15 -15.08 -5.24
C ALA A 294 6.10 -16.24 -5.62
N GLU A 295 5.55 -17.36 -6.09
CA GLU A 295 6.31 -18.55 -6.52
C GLU A 295 7.19 -18.24 -7.74
N ARG A 296 6.76 -17.36 -8.65
CA ARG A 296 7.61 -16.90 -9.76
C ARG A 296 8.86 -16.15 -9.28
N LEU A 297 8.79 -15.53 -8.11
CA LEU A 297 9.90 -14.81 -7.48
C LEU A 297 10.76 -15.71 -6.58
N ALA A 298 10.46 -17.01 -6.47
CA ALA A 298 11.26 -17.95 -5.68
C ALA A 298 12.74 -17.94 -6.13
N GLY A 299 13.64 -17.85 -5.15
CA GLY A 299 15.08 -17.73 -5.38
C GLY A 299 15.59 -16.31 -5.66
N ALA A 300 14.72 -15.30 -5.83
CA ALA A 300 15.15 -13.91 -5.88
C ALA A 300 15.88 -13.54 -4.57
N PRO A 301 17.02 -12.83 -4.61
CA PRO A 301 17.81 -12.56 -3.41
C PRO A 301 17.05 -11.61 -2.46
N TYR A 302 17.28 -11.77 -1.16
CA TYR A 302 16.74 -10.85 -0.16
C TYR A 302 17.53 -9.55 -0.17
N LEU A 303 16.83 -8.42 -0.30
CA LEU A 303 17.39 -7.07 -0.20
C LEU A 303 16.46 -6.20 0.64
N TRP A 304 16.95 -5.68 1.76
CA TRP A 304 16.20 -4.72 2.57
C TRP A 304 15.82 -3.49 1.74
N GLY A 305 14.53 -3.14 1.71
CA GLY A 305 14.01 -2.05 0.88
C GLY A 305 13.88 -2.39 -0.61
N GLY A 306 14.37 -3.54 -1.06
CA GLY A 306 14.27 -3.96 -2.47
C GLY A 306 12.83 -4.27 -2.88
N ARG A 307 12.50 -4.07 -4.16
CA ARG A 307 11.16 -4.34 -4.71
C ARG A 307 11.20 -4.97 -6.10
N SER A 308 12.30 -5.64 -6.45
CA SER A 308 12.48 -6.24 -7.78
C SER A 308 12.96 -7.68 -7.69
N ALA A 309 12.80 -8.44 -8.78
CA ALA A 309 13.36 -9.80 -8.85
C ALA A 309 14.92 -9.84 -8.81
N SER A 310 15.59 -8.68 -8.82
CA SER A 310 17.03 -8.58 -8.58
C SER A 310 17.37 -8.46 -7.09
N GLY A 311 16.38 -8.24 -6.24
CA GLY A 311 16.51 -8.02 -4.80
C GLY A 311 15.19 -7.49 -4.23
N LEU A 312 14.58 -8.22 -3.28
CA LEU A 312 13.35 -7.78 -2.62
C LEU A 312 13.25 -8.19 -1.16
N ASP A 313 12.48 -7.44 -0.37
CA ASP A 313 12.18 -7.76 1.03
C ASP A 313 10.82 -8.45 1.21
N CYS A 314 10.54 -8.84 2.46
CA CYS A 314 9.35 -9.62 2.82
C CYS A 314 8.05 -8.94 2.39
N SER A 315 7.93 -7.65 2.67
CA SER A 315 6.73 -6.88 2.35
C SER A 315 6.62 -6.55 0.86
N ALA A 316 7.73 -6.37 0.14
CA ALA A 316 7.72 -6.20 -1.30
C ALA A 316 7.24 -7.46 -2.03
N LEU A 317 7.59 -8.66 -1.54
CA LEU A 317 7.09 -9.93 -2.10
C LEU A 317 5.56 -9.95 -2.05
N VAL A 318 4.99 -9.68 -0.88
CA VAL A 318 3.53 -9.67 -0.67
C VAL A 318 2.88 -8.56 -1.50
N GLN A 319 3.50 -7.38 -1.58
CA GLN A 319 2.99 -6.26 -2.36
C GLN A 319 2.91 -6.60 -3.85
N LEU A 320 3.97 -7.16 -4.44
CA LEU A 320 3.99 -7.56 -5.85
C LEU A 320 3.01 -8.71 -6.13
N ALA A 321 2.92 -9.68 -5.22
CA ALA A 321 2.00 -10.79 -5.31
C ALA A 321 0.53 -10.34 -5.32
N LEU A 322 0.16 -9.41 -4.42
CA LEU A 322 -1.19 -8.82 -4.41
C LEU A 322 -1.43 -7.93 -5.63
N GLN A 323 -0.42 -7.18 -6.08
CA GLN A 323 -0.53 -6.37 -7.30
C GLN A 323 -0.79 -7.21 -8.54
N ALA A 324 -0.25 -8.43 -8.61
CA ALA A 324 -0.53 -9.39 -9.67
C ALA A 324 -2.04 -9.74 -9.76
N MET A 325 -2.71 -9.75 -8.61
CA MET A 325 -4.17 -9.92 -8.48
C MET A 325 -4.97 -8.62 -8.67
N GLY A 326 -4.31 -7.48 -8.93
CA GLY A 326 -4.97 -6.18 -9.01
C GLY A 326 -5.26 -5.54 -7.64
N ILE A 327 -4.74 -6.11 -6.55
CA ILE A 327 -4.93 -5.60 -5.19
C ILE A 327 -3.75 -4.72 -4.80
N SER A 328 -4.01 -3.44 -4.52
CA SER A 328 -3.00 -2.53 -3.99
C SER A 328 -2.83 -2.72 -2.48
N ALA A 329 -1.60 -3.01 -2.06
CA ALA A 329 -1.22 -3.12 -0.66
C ALA A 329 -0.15 -2.08 -0.29
N PRO A 330 -0.10 -1.61 0.97
CA PRO A 330 0.97 -0.76 1.47
C PRO A 330 2.35 -1.41 1.32
N ARG A 331 3.41 -0.59 1.32
CA ARG A 331 4.78 -1.06 1.13
C ARG A 331 5.37 -1.82 2.32
N ASN A 332 5.07 -1.38 3.54
CA ASN A 332 5.73 -1.86 4.76
C ASN A 332 4.90 -2.94 5.45
N SER A 333 5.54 -3.94 6.06
CA SER A 333 4.86 -5.07 6.70
C SER A 333 3.89 -4.65 7.82
N GLY A 334 4.25 -3.66 8.64
CA GLY A 334 3.36 -3.11 9.67
C GLY A 334 2.11 -2.44 9.07
N ASP A 335 2.29 -1.69 7.98
CA ASP A 335 1.19 -1.07 7.25
C ASP A 335 0.30 -2.10 6.55
N GLN A 336 0.90 -3.16 6.01
CA GLN A 336 0.20 -4.30 5.42
C GLN A 336 -0.61 -5.05 6.48
N LEU A 337 -0.08 -5.22 7.69
CA LEU A 337 -0.84 -5.81 8.80
C LEU A 337 -2.07 -4.97 9.12
N ALA A 338 -1.92 -3.67 9.33
CA ALA A 338 -3.04 -2.76 9.59
C ALA A 338 -4.07 -2.77 8.45
N TRP A 339 -3.59 -2.80 7.21
CA TRP A 339 -4.42 -2.89 6.00
C TRP A 339 -5.18 -4.22 5.90
N ALA A 340 -4.53 -5.34 6.21
CA ALA A 340 -5.09 -6.68 6.11
C ALA A 340 -6.12 -6.97 7.21
N VAL A 341 -5.91 -6.45 8.43
CA VAL A 341 -6.83 -6.65 9.56
C VAL A 341 -8.25 -6.19 9.22
N VAL A 342 -8.40 -5.02 8.58
CA VAL A 342 -9.72 -4.48 8.19
C VAL A 342 -10.29 -5.12 6.92
N ARG A 343 -9.54 -6.01 6.27
CA ARG A 343 -9.87 -6.67 4.99
C ARG A 343 -9.96 -8.18 5.09
N SER A 344 -9.84 -8.70 6.29
CA SER A 344 -9.88 -10.12 6.56
C SER A 344 -11.18 -10.49 7.23
N THR A 345 -11.63 -11.72 7.04
CA THR A 345 -12.68 -12.32 7.88
C THR A 345 -12.16 -12.73 9.27
N GLY A 346 -10.87 -12.45 9.56
CA GLY A 346 -10.18 -12.87 10.78
C GLY A 346 -10.01 -14.38 10.83
N ILE A 347 -8.79 -14.89 10.64
CA ILE A 347 -8.50 -16.31 10.93
C ILE A 347 -8.01 -16.39 12.37
N SER A 348 -8.62 -17.25 13.17
CA SER A 348 -7.96 -17.78 14.36
C SER A 348 -7.42 -19.17 14.03
N ILE A 349 -6.09 -19.37 14.06
CA ILE A 349 -5.50 -20.67 13.74
C ILE A 349 -5.77 -21.72 14.81
N GLU A 350 -6.10 -21.27 16.02
CA GLU A 350 -6.58 -22.17 17.07
C GLU A 350 -7.89 -22.87 16.64
N THR A 351 -8.61 -22.33 15.65
CA THR A 351 -9.86 -22.88 15.13
C THR A 351 -9.80 -23.29 13.65
N GLU A 352 -8.84 -22.79 12.86
CA GLU A 352 -8.74 -23.03 11.41
C GLU A 352 -7.30 -23.27 10.93
N ALA A 353 -7.08 -24.31 10.13
CA ALA A 353 -5.76 -24.53 9.53
C ALA A 353 -5.40 -23.41 8.52
N PRO A 354 -4.12 -22.98 8.45
CA PRO A 354 -3.65 -22.09 7.39
C PRO A 354 -3.92 -22.66 6.00
N GLN A 355 -4.23 -21.79 5.05
CA GLN A 355 -4.55 -22.14 3.66
C GLN A 355 -3.68 -21.33 2.68
N ARG A 356 -3.59 -21.82 1.44
CA ARG A 356 -2.89 -21.12 0.37
C ARG A 356 -3.49 -19.72 0.21
N GLY A 357 -2.64 -18.69 0.25
CA GLY A 357 -3.06 -17.29 0.14
C GLY A 357 -3.24 -16.56 1.47
N ASP A 358 -3.27 -17.28 2.60
CA ASP A 358 -3.28 -16.63 3.91
C ASP A 358 -1.98 -15.85 4.14
N LEU A 359 -2.09 -14.65 4.70
CA LEU A 359 -0.94 -13.85 5.09
C LEU A 359 -0.50 -14.25 6.50
N VAL A 360 0.80 -14.29 6.74
CA VAL A 360 1.39 -14.53 8.05
C VAL A 360 2.33 -13.38 8.43
N PHE A 361 2.14 -12.81 9.62
CA PHE A 361 2.82 -11.61 10.10
C PHE A 361 3.55 -11.85 11.41
N TRP A 362 4.71 -11.21 11.56
CA TRP A 362 5.43 -11.01 12.81
C TRP A 362 5.82 -9.53 12.93
N PRO A 363 6.28 -9.07 14.11
CA PRO A 363 6.91 -7.76 14.22
C PRO A 363 8.03 -7.59 13.17
N GLY A 364 7.82 -6.69 12.21
CA GLY A 364 8.78 -6.41 11.15
C GLY A 364 8.87 -7.45 10.01
N HIS A 365 8.02 -8.48 9.96
CA HIS A 365 8.11 -9.52 8.93
C HIS A 365 6.73 -9.98 8.43
N VAL A 366 6.68 -10.40 7.17
CA VAL A 366 5.46 -10.93 6.53
C VAL A 366 5.79 -12.03 5.52
N GLY A 367 4.86 -12.96 5.33
CA GLY A 367 4.92 -13.99 4.29
C GLY A 367 3.54 -14.42 3.81
N LEU A 368 3.53 -15.34 2.84
CA LEU A 368 2.33 -15.98 2.32
C LEU A 368 2.34 -17.46 2.68
N CYS A 369 1.22 -18.00 3.14
CA CYS A 369 1.03 -19.44 3.25
C CYS A 369 0.94 -20.02 1.84
N GLN A 370 1.88 -20.90 1.50
CA GLN A 370 1.95 -21.55 0.18
C GLN A 370 1.05 -22.78 0.12
N SER A 371 0.91 -23.44 1.28
CA SER A 371 0.03 -24.58 1.58
C SER A 371 -0.24 -24.56 3.10
N GLY A 372 -1.00 -25.53 3.62
CA GLY A 372 -1.27 -25.62 5.06
C GLY A 372 -0.05 -25.92 5.95
N ASP A 373 1.05 -26.35 5.35
CA ASP A 373 2.29 -26.74 6.03
C ASP A 373 3.53 -25.98 5.54
N ARG A 374 3.40 -25.03 4.60
CA ARG A 374 4.51 -24.27 4.04
C ARG A 374 4.20 -22.80 3.89
N ILE A 375 5.25 -21.99 4.02
CA ILE A 375 5.21 -20.56 3.71
C ILE A 375 6.20 -20.24 2.59
N ILE A 376 5.89 -19.19 1.83
CA ILE A 376 6.83 -18.50 0.96
C ILE A 376 7.03 -17.06 1.44
N HIS A 377 8.30 -16.66 1.59
CA HIS A 377 8.65 -15.33 2.08
C HIS A 377 10.06 -14.92 1.63
N ALA A 378 10.32 -13.61 1.50
CA ALA A 378 11.67 -13.11 1.32
C ALA A 378 12.29 -12.85 2.69
N ASN A 379 13.43 -13.46 2.99
CA ASN A 379 13.97 -13.41 4.35
C ASN A 379 15.50 -13.41 4.40
N ALA A 380 16.05 -12.81 5.45
CA ALA A 380 17.49 -12.73 5.69
C ALA A 380 18.12 -14.06 6.16
N HIS A 381 17.32 -15.04 6.61
CA HIS A 381 17.84 -16.35 7.03
C HIS A 381 18.34 -17.17 5.84
N HIS A 382 17.56 -17.17 4.74
CA HIS A 382 17.91 -17.83 3.48
C HIS A 382 18.61 -16.89 2.49
N HIS A 383 18.64 -15.59 2.78
CA HIS A 383 19.09 -14.53 1.86
C HIS A 383 18.36 -14.56 0.50
N ALA A 384 17.10 -15.02 0.48
CA ALA A 384 16.29 -15.18 -0.72
C ALA A 384 14.78 -15.21 -0.43
N VAL A 385 13.98 -15.15 -1.48
CA VAL A 385 12.60 -15.67 -1.49
C VAL A 385 12.67 -17.18 -1.41
N ALA A 386 12.23 -17.73 -0.29
CA ALA A 386 12.32 -19.16 0.00
C ALA A 386 10.96 -19.73 0.39
N SER A 387 10.75 -20.99 0.01
CA SER A 387 9.67 -21.82 0.53
C SER A 387 10.21 -22.74 1.62
N GLU A 388 9.63 -22.72 2.80
CA GLU A 388 10.06 -23.56 3.93
C GLU A 388 8.86 -24.12 4.73
N PRO A 389 9.07 -25.17 5.55
CA PRO A 389 8.03 -25.68 6.44
C PRO A 389 7.54 -24.61 7.42
N LEU A 390 6.23 -24.45 7.53
CA LEU A 390 5.59 -23.44 8.36
C LEU A 390 5.98 -23.58 9.84
N GLU A 391 5.98 -24.81 10.37
CA GLU A 391 6.33 -25.09 11.76
C GLU A 391 7.78 -24.63 12.09
N THR A 392 8.72 -24.91 11.19
CA THR A 392 10.12 -24.48 11.32
C THR A 392 10.23 -22.96 11.32
N ALA A 393 9.49 -22.30 10.43
CA ALA A 393 9.49 -20.84 10.34
C ALA A 393 8.90 -20.20 11.60
N LEU A 394 7.76 -20.70 12.10
CA LEU A 394 7.13 -20.24 13.33
C LEU A 394 8.09 -20.36 14.51
N ALA A 395 8.64 -21.55 14.75
CA ALA A 395 9.55 -21.79 15.87
C ALA A 395 10.80 -20.88 15.84
N ARG A 396 11.30 -20.57 14.64
CA ARG A 396 12.46 -19.68 14.47
C ARG A 396 12.07 -18.21 14.66
N ILE A 397 11.08 -17.72 13.92
CA ILE A 397 10.76 -16.30 13.84
C ILE A 397 10.03 -15.82 15.11
N ASP A 398 9.20 -16.67 15.73
CA ASP A 398 8.58 -16.35 17.03
C ASP A 398 9.64 -16.11 18.10
N ARG A 399 10.67 -16.96 18.14
CA ARG A 399 11.81 -16.81 19.05
C ARG A 399 12.60 -15.53 18.75
N ASP A 400 12.87 -15.27 17.48
CA ASP A 400 13.71 -14.13 17.07
C ASP A 400 12.99 -12.79 17.28
N THR A 401 11.66 -12.75 17.16
CA THR A 401 10.84 -11.54 17.33
C THR A 401 10.23 -11.39 18.72
N GLY A 402 10.21 -12.47 19.52
CA GLY A 402 9.58 -12.51 20.84
C GLY A 402 8.04 -12.44 20.81
N GLN A 403 7.41 -12.60 19.64
CA GLN A 403 5.97 -12.58 19.49
C GLN A 403 5.51 -13.69 18.53
N ALA A 404 4.37 -14.30 18.86
CA ALA A 404 3.76 -15.30 17.99
C ALA A 404 3.26 -14.67 16.68
N ALA A 405 3.34 -15.44 15.61
CA ALA A 405 2.80 -15.06 14.32
C ALA A 405 1.29 -14.76 14.35
N ARG A 406 0.86 -13.80 13.53
CA ARG A 406 -0.56 -13.50 13.29
C ARG A 406 -0.93 -13.82 11.85
N PHE A 407 -2.03 -14.54 11.65
CA PHE A 407 -2.46 -14.96 10.33
C PHE A 407 -3.78 -14.31 9.94
N LEU A 408 -3.92 -13.99 8.67
CA LEU A 408 -5.07 -13.25 8.12
C LEU A 408 -5.46 -13.82 6.75
N ARG A 409 -6.75 -14.14 6.58
CA ARG A 409 -7.37 -14.51 5.30
C ARG A 409 -8.02 -13.29 4.74
N LEU A 410 -7.55 -12.81 3.60
CA LEU A 410 -8.22 -11.71 2.91
C LEU A 410 -9.61 -12.16 2.46
N SER A 411 -10.60 -11.28 2.62
CA SER A 411 -11.99 -11.54 2.24
C SER A 411 -12.11 -11.70 0.72
N ASP A 412 -12.96 -12.63 0.27
CA ASP A 412 -13.28 -12.86 -1.14
C ASP A 412 -13.83 -11.60 -1.83
N GLN A 413 -14.37 -10.63 -1.06
CA GLN A 413 -14.84 -9.34 -1.59
C GLN A 413 -13.72 -8.44 -2.16
N LEU A 414 -12.46 -8.81 -1.98
CA LEU A 414 -11.32 -8.10 -2.57
C LEU A 414 -10.97 -8.56 -3.99
N PHE A 415 -11.50 -9.70 -4.45
CA PHE A 415 -11.14 -10.34 -5.71
C PHE A 415 -12.19 -10.17 -6.80
#